data_AF-A0A7S1JZD5-F1
#
_entry.id   AF-A0A7S1JZD5-F1
#
_cell.length_a   1.000
_cell.length_b   1.000
_cell.length_c   1.000
_cell.angle_alpha   90.00
_cell.angle_beta   90.00
_cell.angle_gamma   90.00
#
_symmetry.space_group_name_H-M   'P 1'
#
loop_
_entity.id
_entity.type
_entity.pdbx_description
1 polymer ?
#
loop_
_entity_poly.entity_id
_entity_poly.type
_entity_poly.pdbx_seq_one_letter_code
_entity_poly.pdbx_strand_id
1 'polypeptide(L)'
;NNGRVVVGSWYSKGFAGFAELDLGSLRLHRSHIQIKFSQVSEIPPSLRGRWTKDRRLDEALRVLAELSPSTCSFLPVQTFPASRAKEAYDQLAKGTAVLARLHWKGTE
;
A
#
# COMPACT_ATOMS: atom_id res chain seq x y z
N ASN A 1 -17.96 13.26 -13.05
CA ASN A 1 -19.06 12.40 -12.53
C ASN A 1 -18.73 10.95 -12.88
N ASN A 2 -19.03 10.00 -11.98
CA ASN A 2 -18.63 8.57 -12.01
C ASN A 2 -17.16 8.23 -11.66
N GLY A 3 -16.64 8.83 -10.59
CA GLY A 3 -15.34 8.44 -10.02
C GLY A 3 -15.41 7.16 -9.17
N ARG A 4 -14.27 6.49 -8.98
CA ARG A 4 -14.11 5.43 -7.99
C ARG A 4 -12.97 5.77 -7.06
N VAL A 5 -13.25 5.76 -5.76
CA VAL A 5 -12.25 5.87 -4.70
C VAL A 5 -12.03 4.49 -4.13
N VAL A 6 -10.79 4.03 -4.16
CA VAL A 6 -10.37 2.78 -3.51
C VAL A 6 -9.60 3.14 -2.26
N VAL A 7 -10.15 2.80 -1.10
CA VAL A 7 -9.54 3.08 0.21
C VAL A 7 -8.70 1.88 0.60
N GLY A 8 -7.39 2.06 0.69
CA GLY A 8 -6.46 1.08 1.25
C GLY A 8 -6.36 1.20 2.76
N SER A 9 -5.90 0.14 3.43
CA SER A 9 -5.59 0.17 4.86
C SER A 9 -4.34 1.00 5.13
N TRP A 10 -4.39 1.83 6.18
CA TRP A 10 -3.25 2.58 6.68
C TRP A 10 -3.12 2.35 8.18
N TYR A 11 -1.90 2.06 8.65
CA TYR A 11 -1.59 1.92 10.07
C TYR A 11 -0.88 3.19 10.56
N SER A 12 -1.63 4.23 10.92
CA SER A 12 -1.10 5.37 11.67
C SER A 12 -1.42 5.21 13.15
N LYS A 13 -0.47 5.62 14.02
CA LYS A 13 -0.77 5.85 15.43
C LYS A 13 -1.48 7.20 15.55
N GLY A 14 -2.80 7.16 15.65
CA GLY A 14 -3.63 8.31 15.99
C GLY A 14 -4.50 8.84 14.86
N PHE A 15 -5.60 9.48 15.26
CA PHE A 15 -6.54 10.18 14.38
C PHE A 15 -5.98 11.48 13.76
N ALA A 16 -4.74 11.85 14.10
CA ALA A 16 -4.07 13.02 13.54
C ALA A 16 -3.74 12.77 12.07
N GLY A 17 -4.55 13.33 11.17
CA GLY A 17 -4.37 13.22 9.71
C GLY A 17 -5.55 12.62 8.95
N PHE A 18 -6.64 12.23 9.60
CA PHE A 18 -7.86 11.90 8.89
C PHE A 18 -8.52 13.17 8.37
N ALA A 19 -8.68 13.27 7.05
CA ALA A 19 -9.52 14.30 6.46
C ALA A 19 -10.99 14.01 6.82
N GLU A 20 -11.68 15.01 7.36
CA GLU A 20 -13.12 14.92 7.55
C GLU A 20 -13.80 14.89 6.17
N LEU A 21 -14.66 13.90 5.95
CA LEU A 21 -15.35 13.71 4.68
C LEU A 21 -16.85 13.97 4.88
N ASP A 22 -17.33 15.08 4.34
CA ASP A 22 -18.76 15.39 4.31
C ASP A 22 -19.49 14.56 3.24
N LEU A 23 -20.03 13.42 3.69
CA LEU A 23 -20.81 12.50 2.87
C LEU A 23 -22.21 13.03 2.52
N GLY A 24 -22.69 14.09 3.19
CA GLY A 24 -23.99 14.72 2.96
C GLY A 24 -23.97 15.86 1.94
N SER A 25 -22.79 16.31 1.51
CA SER A 25 -22.68 17.44 0.59
C SER A 25 -23.41 17.20 -0.74
N LEU A 26 -24.08 18.25 -1.26
CA LEU A 26 -24.77 18.22 -2.56
C LEU A 26 -23.83 17.78 -3.71
N ARG A 27 -22.56 18.17 -3.63
CA ARG A 27 -21.52 17.82 -4.60
C ARG A 27 -21.25 16.31 -4.61
N LEU A 28 -21.16 15.67 -3.44
CA LEU A 28 -20.92 14.24 -3.35
C LEU A 28 -22.11 13.44 -3.87
N HIS A 29 -23.34 13.80 -3.48
CA HIS A 29 -24.56 13.17 -4.00
C HIS A 29 -24.69 13.23 -5.52
N ARG A 30 -24.34 14.37 -6.14
CA ARG A 30 -24.38 14.55 -7.61
C ARG A 30 -23.18 13.93 -8.36
N SER A 31 -22.12 13.56 -7.64
CA SER A 31 -20.90 13.03 -8.26
C SER A 31 -21.04 11.58 -8.75
N HIS A 32 -22.01 10.84 -8.20
CA HIS A 32 -22.18 9.39 -8.39
C HIS A 32 -20.88 8.60 -8.08
N ILE A 33 -20.09 9.08 -7.12
CA ILE A 33 -18.81 8.44 -6.76
C ILE A 33 -19.04 7.11 -6.04
N GLN A 34 -18.22 6.11 -6.36
CA GLN A 34 -18.20 4.84 -5.65
C GLN A 34 -17.02 4.80 -4.69
N ILE A 35 -17.27 4.58 -3.40
CA ILE A 35 -16.23 4.34 -2.40
C ILE A 35 -16.14 2.84 -2.15
N LYS A 36 -14.95 2.27 -2.34
CA LYS A 36 -14.67 0.84 -2.14
C LYS A 36 -13.50 0.69 -1.19
N PHE A 37 -13.71 -0.03 -0.10
CA PHE A 37 -12.64 -0.39 0.82
C PHE A 37 -11.95 -1.65 0.31
N SER A 38 -10.65 -1.53 0.01
CA SER A 38 -9.82 -2.66 -0.42
C SER A 38 -9.29 -3.38 0.82
N GLN A 39 -9.69 -4.62 1.01
CA GLN A 39 -9.12 -5.49 2.03
C GLN A 39 -7.87 -6.17 1.49
N VAL A 40 -6.83 -6.30 2.32
CA VAL A 40 -5.52 -6.82 1.90
C VAL A 40 -5.58 -8.34 1.64
N SER A 41 -6.32 -9.06 2.49
CA SER A 41 -6.36 -10.52 2.47
C SER A 41 -7.53 -11.11 1.66
N GLU A 42 -8.58 -10.32 1.42
CA GLU A 42 -9.85 -10.82 0.91
C GLU A 42 -10.35 -10.03 -0.30
N ILE A 43 -10.89 -10.75 -1.28
CA ILE A 43 -11.55 -10.16 -2.45
C ILE A 43 -13.04 -10.51 -2.45
N PRO A 44 -13.89 -9.69 -3.11
CA PRO A 44 -15.31 -9.99 -3.27
C PRO A 44 -15.56 -11.42 -3.76
N PRO A 45 -16.56 -12.14 -3.22
CA PRO A 45 -16.89 -13.50 -3.62
C PRO A 45 -17.06 -13.69 -5.14
N SER A 46 -17.66 -12.71 -5.81
CA SER A 46 -17.84 -12.69 -7.27
C SER A 46 -16.54 -12.72 -8.08
N LEU A 47 -15.41 -12.32 -7.47
CA LEU A 47 -14.09 -12.33 -8.10
C LEU A 47 -13.28 -13.59 -7.76
N ARG A 48 -13.64 -14.33 -6.70
CA ARG A 48 -12.84 -15.47 -6.19
C ARG A 48 -12.69 -16.61 -7.18
N GLY A 49 -13.69 -16.84 -8.03
CA GLY A 49 -13.61 -17.88 -9.05
C GLY A 49 -12.51 -17.64 -10.10
N ARG A 50 -12.21 -16.37 -10.41
CA ARG A 50 -11.18 -16.00 -11.39
C ARG A 50 -9.86 -15.62 -10.74
N TRP A 51 -9.92 -14.93 -9.60
CA TRP A 51 -8.79 -14.34 -8.89
C TRP A 51 -8.42 -15.18 -7.66
N THR A 52 -7.85 -16.35 -7.92
CA THR A 52 -7.24 -17.17 -6.86
C THR A 52 -6.10 -16.39 -6.18
N LYS A 53 -5.66 -16.87 -5.01
CA LYS A 53 -4.51 -16.26 -4.30
C LYS A 53 -3.27 -16.23 -5.19
N ASP A 54 -2.97 -17.34 -5.84
CA ASP A 54 -1.76 -17.49 -6.68
C ASP A 54 -1.83 -16.54 -7.87
N ARG A 55 -2.96 -16.49 -8.59
CA ARG A 55 -3.13 -15.57 -9.71
C ARG A 55 -2.97 -14.10 -9.30
N ARG A 56 -3.46 -13.72 -8.12
CA ARG A 56 -3.30 -12.35 -7.60
C ARG A 56 -1.83 -12.04 -7.32
N LEU A 57 -1.08 -13.00 -6.76
CA LEU A 57 0.35 -12.85 -6.51
C LEU A 57 1.13 -12.75 -7.82
N ASP A 58 0.86 -13.63 -8.79
CA ASP A 58 1.51 -13.64 -10.10
C ASP A 58 1.28 -12.32 -10.83
N GLU A 59 0.05 -11.83 -10.83
CA GLU A 59 -0.29 -10.55 -11.46
C GLU A 59 0.39 -9.37 -10.74
N ALA A 60 0.44 -9.40 -9.40
CA ALA A 60 1.16 -8.38 -8.64
C ALA A 60 2.66 -8.38 -8.98
N LEU A 61 3.29 -9.55 -9.09
CA LEU A 61 4.70 -9.69 -9.47
C LEU A 61 4.94 -9.22 -10.92
N ARG A 62 4.03 -9.54 -11.83
CA ARG A 62 4.07 -9.07 -13.23
C ARG A 62 4.05 -7.54 -13.30
N VAL A 63 3.12 -6.91 -12.60
CA VAL A 63 3.02 -5.43 -12.54
C VAL A 63 4.25 -4.82 -11.85
N LEU A 64 4.77 -5.44 -10.79
CA LEU A 64 5.99 -4.98 -10.14
C LEU A 64 7.19 -5.02 -11.08
N ALA A 65 7.31 -6.04 -11.93
CA ALA A 65 8.37 -6.09 -12.93
C ALA A 65 8.26 -4.93 -13.95
N GLU A 66 7.04 -4.60 -14.39
CA GLU A 66 6.80 -3.47 -15.29
C GLU A 66 7.14 -2.12 -14.65
N LEU A 67 6.83 -1.94 -13.37
CA LEU A 67 7.13 -0.70 -12.64
C LEU A 67 8.62 -0.53 -12.32
N SER A 68 9.40 -1.62 -12.31
CA SER A 68 10.82 -1.63 -11.92
C SER A 68 11.12 -0.76 -10.67
N PRO A 69 10.58 -1.08 -9.49
CA PRO A 69 10.70 -0.25 -8.28
C PRO A 69 12.14 0.07 -7.88
N SER A 70 13.07 -0.83 -8.18
CA SER A 70 14.51 -0.65 -7.92
C SER A 70 15.16 0.47 -8.73
N THR A 71 14.55 0.87 -9.85
CA THR A 71 15.00 1.99 -10.70
C THR A 71 14.03 3.17 -10.66
N CYS A 72 12.91 3.06 -9.95
CA CYS A 72 11.95 4.14 -9.77
C CYS A 72 12.52 5.23 -8.85
N SER A 73 12.84 6.39 -9.42
CA SER A 73 13.32 7.56 -8.66
C SER A 73 12.32 8.08 -7.61
N PHE A 74 11.03 7.77 -7.75
CA PHE A 74 9.98 8.20 -6.82
C PHE A 74 9.76 7.26 -5.62
N LEU A 75 10.43 6.10 -5.57
CA LEU A 75 10.38 5.17 -4.43
C LEU A 75 11.75 5.06 -3.76
N PRO A 76 12.13 6.03 -2.92
CA PRO A 76 13.42 5.99 -2.23
C PRO A 76 13.48 4.79 -1.27
N VAL A 77 14.33 3.83 -1.59
CA VAL A 77 14.59 2.63 -0.77
C VAL A 77 15.86 2.82 0.02
N GLN A 78 15.77 2.83 1.36
CA GLN A 78 16.96 2.81 2.21
C GLN A 78 17.35 1.37 2.53
N THR A 79 18.63 1.04 2.38
CA THR A 79 19.14 -0.31 2.60
C THR A 79 20.00 -0.37 3.86
N PHE A 80 19.71 -1.31 4.74
CA PHE A 80 20.40 -1.51 6.01
C PHE A 80 20.92 -2.94 6.11
N PRO A 81 22.09 -3.18 6.72
CA PRO A 81 22.46 -4.54 7.12
C PRO A 81 21.46 -5.04 8.16
N ALA A 82 21.19 -6.34 8.18
CA ALA A 82 20.23 -6.95 9.10
C ALA A 82 20.56 -6.67 10.58
N SER A 83 21.84 -6.52 10.92
CA SER A 83 22.30 -6.11 12.25
C SER A 83 21.79 -4.73 12.69
N ARG A 84 21.42 -3.86 11.75
CA ARG A 84 20.85 -2.52 11.98
C ARG A 84 19.33 -2.49 11.79
N ALA A 85 18.65 -3.64 11.91
CA ALA A 85 17.19 -3.71 11.78
C ALA A 85 16.46 -2.71 12.69
N LYS A 86 16.91 -2.56 13.95
CA LYS A 86 16.30 -1.60 14.89
C LYS A 86 16.26 -0.18 14.34
N GLU A 87 17.35 0.29 13.76
CA GLU A 87 17.42 1.63 13.20
C GLU A 87 16.47 1.80 12.01
N ALA A 88 16.39 0.80 11.14
CA ALA A 88 15.43 0.80 10.04
C ALA A 88 14.00 0.97 10.55
N TYR A 89 13.61 0.21 11.58
CA TYR A 89 12.29 0.36 12.22
C TYR A 89 12.10 1.72 12.89
N ASP A 90 13.12 2.27 13.56
CA ASP A 90 13.04 3.60 14.17
C ASP A 90 12.84 4.70 13.12
N GLN A 91 13.48 4.59 11.95
CA GLN A 91 13.29 5.54 10.84
C GLN A 91 11.90 5.42 10.21
N LEU A 92 11.38 4.20 10.03
CA LEU A 92 10.00 3.99 9.57
C LEU A 92 9.00 4.61 10.55
N ALA A 93 9.20 4.42 11.85
CA ALA A 93 8.34 4.96 12.89
C ALA A 93 8.33 6.49 12.94
N LYS A 94 9.46 7.13 12.61
CA LYS A 94 9.60 8.59 12.51
C LYS A 94 9.12 9.16 11.17
N GLY A 95 8.77 8.32 10.21
CA GLY A 95 8.39 8.73 8.85
C GLY A 95 9.57 9.28 8.02
N THR A 96 10.81 9.09 8.47
CA THR A 96 12.01 9.54 7.75
C THR A 96 12.45 8.53 6.67
N ALA A 97 11.84 7.35 6.65
CA ALA A 97 11.94 6.37 5.58
C ALA A 97 10.55 5.88 5.20
N VAL A 98 10.33 5.65 3.90
CA VAL A 98 9.08 5.08 3.36
C VAL A 98 9.23 3.58 3.13
N LEU A 99 10.42 3.13 2.73
CA LEU A 99 10.74 1.72 2.52
C LEU A 99 12.16 1.44 3.04
N ALA A 100 12.29 0.40 3.87
CA ALA A 100 13.57 -0.08 4.37
C ALA A 100 13.82 -1.52 3.92
N ARG A 101 14.97 -1.76 3.28
CA ARG A 101 15.43 -3.10 2.85
C ARG A 101 16.50 -3.58 3.80
N LEU A 102 16.24 -4.68 4.50
CA LEU A 102 17.25 -5.37 5.29
C LEU A 102 17.99 -6.38 4.41
N HIS A 103 19.31 -6.28 4.36
CA HIS A 103 20.14 -7.28 3.69
C HIS A 103 20.95 -8.06 4.70
N TRP A 104 21.00 -9.37 4.53
CA TRP A 104 21.80 -10.28 5.33
C TRP A 104 22.77 -10.99 4.38
N LYS A 105 24.06 -10.97 4.73
CA LYS A 105 25.04 -11.89 4.16
C LYS A 105 25.22 -12.97 5.21
N GLY A 106 24.92 -14.21 4.85
CA GLY A 106 25.15 -15.34 5.75
C GLY A 106 26.60 -15.39 6.21
N THR A 107 26.80 -15.89 7.42
CA THR A 107 28.10 -16.43 7.82
C THR A 107 28.29 -17.73 7.05
N GLU A 108 29.36 -17.82 6.25
CA GLU A 108 29.90 -19.10 5.80
C GLU A 108 30.22 -20.00 7.00
#